data_AF-A0A0J5LMN4-F1
#
_entry.id   AF-A0A0J5LMN4-F1
#
_cell.length_a   1.000
_cell.length_b   1.000
_cell.length_c   1.000
_cell.angle_alpha   90.00
_cell.angle_beta   90.00
_cell.angle_gamma   90.00
#
_symmetry.space_group_name_H-M   'P 1'
#
loop_
_entity.id
_entity.type
_entity.pdbx_description
1 polymer ?
#
loop_
_entity_poly.entity_id
_entity_poly.type
_entity_poly.pdbx_seq_one_letter_code
_entity_poly.pdbx_strand_id
1 'polypeptide(L)'
;MKIRMLFAAAIAVGLVGCQTPKPKITDDTIETSQVNGVTLTHRHIVVPPTEFTPINTAYRALYSAAVMNRPGYGGKVITQLQTGDTYTALGQVDGGWIALANDGQEQLIGYAPANAVVKSELYDKTVRDQSRRPKKARKKATCVNVDGNTKACKSGNNGTWILN
;
A
#
# COMPACT_ATOMS: atom_id res chain seq x y z
N MET A 1 -44.82 24.50 -70.12
CA MET A 1 -43.84 24.71 -69.03
C MET A 1 -44.57 24.91 -67.71
N LYS A 2 -43.98 24.39 -66.62
CA LYS A 2 -44.31 24.54 -65.18
C LYS A 2 -45.29 23.52 -64.56
N ILE A 3 -44.76 22.31 -64.39
CA ILE A 3 -45.17 21.33 -63.36
C ILE A 3 -44.92 21.94 -61.99
N ARG A 4 -45.97 22.05 -61.18
CA ARG A 4 -45.91 22.61 -59.81
C ARG A 4 -45.42 21.54 -58.85
N MET A 5 -44.22 21.81 -58.35
CA MET A 5 -43.55 21.38 -57.11
C MET A 5 -44.17 20.23 -56.30
N LEU A 6 -43.34 19.21 -56.18
CA LEU A 6 -43.43 18.01 -55.36
C LEU A 6 -43.55 18.34 -53.86
N PHE A 7 -44.41 17.57 -53.17
CA PHE A 7 -44.49 17.46 -51.72
C PHE A 7 -43.12 17.03 -51.15
N ALA A 8 -42.44 17.91 -50.43
CA ALA A 8 -41.24 17.58 -49.68
C ALA A 8 -41.64 16.77 -48.44
N ALA A 9 -41.21 15.51 -48.42
CA ALA A 9 -41.44 14.54 -47.36
C ALA A 9 -40.83 15.02 -46.03
N ALA A 10 -41.66 15.06 -44.98
CA ALA A 10 -41.23 15.18 -43.61
C ALA A 10 -40.57 13.85 -43.18
N ILE A 11 -39.25 13.85 -43.05
CA ILE A 11 -38.51 12.77 -42.38
C ILE A 11 -38.10 13.32 -41.02
N ALA A 12 -38.95 13.07 -40.04
CA ALA A 12 -38.64 13.26 -38.63
C ALA A 12 -38.67 11.90 -37.93
N VAL A 13 -37.67 11.71 -37.06
CA VAL A 13 -37.59 10.71 -35.99
C VAL A 13 -37.15 9.30 -36.39
N GLY A 14 -35.97 8.94 -35.87
CA GLY A 14 -35.46 7.56 -35.93
C GLY A 14 -34.10 7.33 -35.30
N LEU A 15 -33.58 8.19 -34.42
CA LEU A 15 -32.46 7.82 -33.54
C LEU A 15 -33.03 7.09 -32.32
N VAL A 16 -33.39 5.82 -32.52
CA VAL A 16 -33.64 4.89 -31.42
C VAL A 16 -32.34 4.78 -30.63
N GLY A 17 -32.38 5.25 -29.38
CA GLY A 17 -31.24 5.27 -28.48
C GLY A 17 -30.61 3.89 -28.36
N CYS A 18 -29.35 3.77 -28.80
CA CYS A 18 -28.46 2.75 -28.32
C CYS A 18 -28.24 3.03 -26.82
N GLN A 19 -29.04 2.43 -25.95
CA GLN A 19 -28.68 2.29 -24.55
C GLN A 19 -27.47 1.35 -24.51
N THR A 20 -26.27 1.92 -24.58
CA THR A 20 -25.05 1.19 -24.23
C THR A 20 -25.25 0.62 -22.82
N PRO A 21 -25.04 -0.69 -22.62
CA PRO A 21 -25.11 -1.29 -21.29
C PRO A 21 -24.23 -0.46 -20.35
N LYS A 22 -24.77 -0.07 -19.19
CA LYS A 22 -23.99 0.67 -18.19
C LYS A 22 -22.68 -0.08 -17.96
N PRO A 23 -21.52 0.60 -18.02
CA PRO A 23 -20.24 -0.06 -17.83
C PRO A 23 -20.26 -0.81 -16.50
N LYS A 24 -19.88 -2.10 -16.54
CA LYS A 24 -19.78 -2.90 -15.32
C LYS A 24 -18.62 -2.35 -14.50
N ILE A 25 -18.91 -1.85 -13.30
CA ILE A 25 -17.88 -1.44 -12.35
C ILE A 25 -17.16 -2.69 -11.85
N THR A 26 -15.85 -2.74 -12.08
CA THR A 26 -14.94 -3.80 -11.64
C THR A 26 -13.88 -3.22 -10.71
N ASP A 27 -13.15 -4.08 -10.00
CA ASP A 27 -12.08 -3.68 -9.08
C ASP A 27 -11.02 -2.76 -9.71
N ASP A 28 -10.78 -2.88 -11.02
CA ASP A 28 -9.82 -2.06 -11.78
C ASP A 28 -10.42 -0.79 -12.40
N THR A 29 -11.70 -0.51 -12.16
CA THR A 29 -12.35 0.72 -12.65
C THR A 29 -11.67 1.93 -12.00
N ILE A 30 -11.27 2.91 -12.81
CA ILE A 30 -10.59 4.12 -12.30
C ILE A 30 -11.63 5.14 -11.89
N GLU A 31 -11.49 5.63 -10.67
CA GLU A 31 -12.37 6.60 -10.05
C GLU A 31 -11.56 7.75 -9.45
N THR A 32 -12.24 8.87 -9.22
CA THR A 32 -11.65 10.04 -8.58
C THR A 32 -12.47 10.38 -7.35
N SER A 33 -11.77 10.62 -6.24
CA SER A 33 -12.38 10.97 -4.96
C SER A 33 -11.72 12.22 -4.40
N GLN A 34 -12.50 13.07 -3.73
CA GLN A 34 -11.96 14.24 -3.03
C GLN A 34 -11.90 13.99 -1.53
N VAL A 35 -10.72 14.21 -0.94
CA VAL A 35 -10.46 14.08 0.49
C VAL A 35 -9.64 15.29 0.94
N ASN A 36 -10.15 16.04 1.92
CA ASN A 36 -9.53 17.29 2.40
C ASN A 36 -9.20 18.31 1.27
N GLY A 37 -9.99 18.34 0.19
CA GLY A 37 -9.76 19.20 -0.97
C GLY A 37 -8.66 18.72 -1.92
N VAL A 38 -8.13 17.52 -1.71
CA VAL A 38 -7.17 16.86 -2.61
C VAL A 38 -7.91 15.82 -3.46
N THR A 39 -7.69 15.87 -4.76
CA THR A 39 -8.23 14.87 -5.70
C THR A 39 -7.31 13.66 -5.75
N LEU A 40 -7.86 12.48 -5.43
CA LEU A 40 -7.17 11.20 -5.51
C LEU A 40 -7.75 10.39 -6.66
N THR A 41 -6.89 9.97 -7.60
CA THR A 41 -7.24 9.04 -8.67
C THR A 41 -6.83 7.63 -8.24
N HIS A 42 -7.77 6.68 -8.21
CA HIS A 42 -7.51 5.34 -7.72
C HIS A 42 -8.37 4.29 -8.43
N ARG A 43 -7.99 3.02 -8.26
CA ARG A 43 -8.85 1.90 -8.66
C ARG A 43 -10.02 1.75 -7.69
N HIS A 44 -11.16 1.27 -8.15
CA HIS A 44 -12.37 1.07 -7.35
C HIS A 44 -12.15 0.16 -6.14
N ILE A 45 -11.24 -0.81 -6.24
CA ILE A 45 -10.86 -1.66 -5.10
C ILE A 45 -10.26 -0.86 -3.93
N VAL A 46 -9.62 0.28 -4.21
CA VAL A 46 -9.03 1.17 -3.22
C VAL A 46 -10.12 2.06 -2.65
N VAL A 47 -10.33 1.96 -1.34
CA VAL A 47 -11.26 2.80 -0.60
C VAL A 47 -10.57 4.13 -0.29
N PRO A 48 -11.19 5.28 -0.60
CA PRO A 48 -10.67 6.59 -0.22
C PRO A 48 -10.47 6.68 1.30
N PRO A 49 -9.40 7.35 1.77
CA PRO A 49 -9.17 7.51 3.20
C PRO A 49 -10.13 8.56 3.79
N THR A 50 -10.25 8.61 5.12
CA THR A 50 -11.06 9.66 5.77
C THR A 50 -10.30 10.96 5.92
N GLU A 51 -8.98 10.90 6.10
CA GLU A 51 -8.10 12.06 6.13
C GLU A 51 -6.92 11.91 5.16
N PHE A 52 -6.47 13.03 4.59
CA PHE A 52 -5.33 13.04 3.68
C PHE A 52 -4.43 14.27 3.89
N THR A 53 -3.15 14.03 4.12
CA THR A 53 -2.09 15.06 4.22
C THR A 53 -1.07 14.84 3.11
N PRO A 54 -0.95 15.76 2.13
CA PRO A 54 -0.03 15.59 0.99
C PRO A 54 1.45 15.46 1.40
N ILE A 55 2.18 14.60 0.69
CA ILE A 55 3.64 14.41 0.80
C ILE A 55 4.32 14.59 -0.57
N ASN A 56 3.79 13.94 -1.61
CA ASN A 56 4.25 14.01 -3.00
C ASN A 56 5.78 13.89 -3.16
N THR A 57 6.39 12.87 -2.55
CA THR A 57 7.84 12.68 -2.56
C THR A 57 8.19 11.21 -2.79
N ALA A 58 9.36 10.94 -3.36
CA ALA A 58 9.87 9.59 -3.55
C ALA A 58 10.25 8.93 -2.22
N TYR A 59 9.73 7.72 -2.01
CA TYR A 59 10.02 6.85 -0.88
C TYR A 59 10.51 5.50 -1.39
N ARG A 60 11.30 4.79 -0.59
CA ARG A 60 11.75 3.43 -0.88
C ARG A 60 11.25 2.45 0.18
N ALA A 61 10.87 1.26 -0.26
CA ALA A 61 10.40 0.21 0.62
C ALA A 61 11.57 -0.42 1.38
N LEU A 62 11.49 -0.45 2.71
CA LEU A 62 12.50 -1.04 3.59
C LEU A 62 12.42 -2.57 3.65
N TYR A 63 11.24 -3.13 3.44
CA TYR A 63 10.97 -4.56 3.42
C TYR A 63 9.70 -4.84 2.61
N SER A 64 9.44 -6.11 2.29
CA SER A 64 8.21 -6.51 1.60
C SER A 64 7.00 -6.40 2.53
N ALA A 65 6.18 -5.37 2.32
CA ALA A 65 5.00 -5.08 3.13
C ALA A 65 3.73 -5.13 2.26
N ALA A 66 2.60 -5.51 2.86
CA ALA A 66 1.33 -5.50 2.16
C ALA A 66 0.87 -4.07 1.85
N VAL A 67 0.45 -3.85 0.60
CA VAL A 67 -0.28 -2.67 0.17
C VAL A 67 -1.76 -2.98 0.29
N MET A 68 -2.42 -2.28 1.20
CA MET A 68 -3.80 -2.49 1.58
C MET A 68 -4.73 -1.62 0.75
N ASN A 69 -5.96 -2.09 0.54
CA ASN A 69 -6.99 -1.35 -0.16
C ASN A 69 -7.65 -0.23 0.67
N ARG A 70 -7.44 -0.23 1.97
CA ARG A 70 -7.85 0.82 2.91
C ARG A 70 -6.78 0.99 3.98
N PRO A 71 -6.67 2.16 4.65
CA PRO A 71 -5.76 2.33 5.76
C PRO A 71 -6.08 1.33 6.89
N GLY A 72 -5.05 0.67 7.41
CA GLY A 72 -5.19 -0.31 8.49
C GLY A 72 -5.09 -1.78 8.06
N TYR A 73 -4.79 -2.63 9.04
CA TYR A 73 -4.56 -4.07 8.83
C TYR A 73 -5.83 -4.88 8.52
N GLY A 74 -7.01 -4.29 8.68
CA GLY A 74 -8.29 -4.94 8.35
C GLY A 74 -8.70 -4.84 6.87
N GLY A 75 -7.89 -4.23 6.01
CA GLY A 75 -8.14 -4.14 4.57
C GLY A 75 -7.86 -5.46 3.82
N LYS A 76 -8.17 -5.44 2.52
CA LYS A 76 -7.70 -6.48 1.58
C LYS A 76 -6.31 -6.12 1.09
N VAL A 77 -5.46 -7.11 0.93
CA VAL A 77 -4.15 -6.94 0.28
C VAL A 77 -4.36 -6.81 -1.23
N ILE A 78 -3.88 -5.72 -1.82
CA ILE A 78 -3.89 -5.50 -3.28
C ILE A 78 -2.62 -6.07 -3.89
N THR A 79 -1.48 -5.74 -3.29
CA THR A 79 -0.15 -6.15 -3.74
C THR A 79 0.83 -6.10 -2.58
N GLN A 80 2.09 -6.42 -2.83
CA GLN A 80 3.18 -6.26 -1.88
C GLN A 80 4.21 -5.28 -2.42
N LEU A 81 4.80 -4.50 -1.52
CA LEU A 81 5.97 -3.72 -1.83
C LEU A 81 7.15 -4.64 -2.10
N GLN A 82 7.97 -4.22 -3.05
CA GLN A 82 9.23 -4.87 -3.35
C GLN A 82 10.36 -4.15 -2.60
N THR A 83 11.20 -4.92 -1.90
CA THR A 83 12.23 -4.33 -1.03
C THR A 83 13.25 -3.55 -1.85
N GLY A 84 13.49 -2.29 -1.47
CA GLY A 84 14.39 -1.39 -2.17
C GLY A 84 13.76 -0.67 -3.37
N ASP A 85 12.57 -1.04 -3.81
CA ASP A 85 11.92 -0.33 -4.91
C ASP A 85 11.43 1.05 -4.48
N THR A 86 11.36 1.96 -5.44
CA THR A 86 10.89 3.33 -5.25
C THR A 86 9.39 3.42 -5.52
N TYR A 87 8.71 4.20 -4.71
CA TYR A 87 7.29 4.50 -4.80
C TYR A 87 7.09 6.00 -4.55
N THR A 88 6.05 6.58 -5.12
CA THR A 88 5.66 7.95 -4.78
C THR A 88 4.76 7.91 -3.55
N ALA A 89 5.20 8.51 -2.45
CA ALA A 89 4.34 8.75 -1.29
C ALA A 89 3.46 9.97 -1.60
N LEU A 90 2.20 9.72 -1.98
CA LEU A 90 1.23 10.77 -2.29
C LEU A 90 0.88 11.57 -1.04
N GLY A 91 0.70 10.88 0.09
CA GLY A 91 0.34 11.51 1.34
C GLY A 91 0.32 10.57 2.53
N GLN A 92 0.23 11.15 3.71
CA GLN A 92 -0.09 10.45 4.95
C GLN A 92 -1.62 10.45 5.14
N VAL A 93 -2.15 9.34 5.63
CA VAL A 93 -3.58 9.13 5.87
C VAL A 93 -3.80 8.58 7.28
N ASP A 94 -5.05 8.17 7.55
CA ASP A 94 -5.54 7.68 8.83
C ASP A 94 -4.55 6.74 9.55
N GLY A 95 -4.26 7.05 10.82
CA GLY A 95 -3.38 6.22 11.65
C GLY A 95 -1.92 6.20 11.19
N GLY A 96 -1.49 7.20 10.41
CA GLY A 96 -0.11 7.34 9.94
C GLY A 96 0.26 6.37 8.81
N TRP A 97 -0.73 5.84 8.10
CA TRP A 97 -0.47 5.05 6.89
C TRP A 97 -0.02 5.95 5.75
N ILE A 98 0.69 5.38 4.78
CA ILE A 98 1.20 6.11 3.63
C ILE A 98 0.42 5.66 2.39
N ALA A 99 -0.22 6.63 1.75
CA ALA A 99 -0.83 6.48 0.43
C ALA A 99 0.28 6.45 -0.62
N LEU A 100 0.35 5.35 -1.38
CA LEU A 100 1.42 5.11 -2.33
C LEU A 100 0.89 5.10 -3.77
N ALA A 101 1.75 5.51 -4.69
CA ALA A 101 1.67 5.25 -6.13
C ALA A 101 2.96 4.58 -6.60
N ASN A 102 2.93 4.00 -7.80
CA ASN A 102 4.17 3.54 -8.44
C ASN A 102 5.12 4.72 -8.68
N ASP A 103 6.41 4.43 -8.90
CA ASP A 103 7.43 5.44 -9.13
C ASP A 103 7.04 6.43 -10.24
N GLY A 104 7.08 7.73 -9.94
CA GLY A 104 6.71 8.81 -10.85
C GLY A 104 5.22 8.88 -11.22
N GLN A 105 4.36 8.06 -10.63
CA GLN A 105 2.91 8.09 -10.88
C GLN A 105 2.15 8.81 -9.77
N GLU A 106 0.97 9.31 -10.12
CA GLU A 106 0.04 9.99 -9.19
C GLU A 106 -1.18 9.12 -8.83
N GLN A 107 -1.37 8.00 -9.53
CA GLN A 107 -2.49 7.10 -9.27
C GLN A 107 -2.25 6.30 -7.98
N LEU A 108 -3.12 6.48 -7.01
CA LEU A 108 -3.10 5.77 -5.74
C LEU A 108 -3.31 4.27 -5.96
N ILE A 109 -2.31 3.47 -5.59
CA ILE A 109 -2.33 2.00 -5.67
C ILE A 109 -2.83 1.35 -4.37
N GLY A 110 -2.76 2.07 -3.25
CA GLY A 110 -3.20 1.62 -1.93
C GLY A 110 -2.34 2.20 -0.81
N TYR A 111 -2.38 1.55 0.34
CA TYR A 111 -1.79 2.06 1.58
C TYR A 111 -0.79 1.08 2.20
N ALA A 112 0.35 1.59 2.65
CA ALA A 112 1.33 0.82 3.39
C ALA A 112 1.56 1.41 4.80
N PRO A 113 1.97 0.61 5.79
CA PRO A 113 2.29 1.15 7.10
C PRO A 113 3.54 2.05 6.99
N ALA A 114 3.58 3.18 7.71
CA ALA A 114 4.67 4.15 7.57
C ALA A 114 6.07 3.57 7.86
N ASN A 115 6.18 2.55 8.70
CA ASN A 115 7.46 1.91 8.98
C ASN A 115 7.96 0.98 7.84
N ALA A 116 7.15 0.70 6.83
CA ALA A 116 7.54 -0.08 5.66
C ALA A 116 8.28 0.72 4.60
N VAL A 117 8.16 2.04 4.62
CA VAL A 117 8.74 2.93 3.62
C VAL A 117 9.53 4.04 4.30
N VAL A 118 10.50 4.59 3.59
CA VAL A 118 11.26 5.75 4.06
C VAL A 118 11.52 6.67 2.88
N LYS A 119 11.66 7.99 3.11
CA LYS A 119 12.11 8.92 2.07
C LYS A 119 13.35 8.37 1.37
N SER A 120 13.39 8.45 0.04
CA SER A 120 14.46 7.85 -0.75
C SER A 120 15.86 8.30 -0.32
N GLU A 121 16.01 9.58 0.04
CA GLU A 121 17.26 10.18 0.53
C GLU A 121 17.79 9.57 1.85
N LEU A 122 16.92 8.94 2.65
CA LEU A 122 17.26 8.34 3.93
C LEU A 122 17.47 6.83 3.84
N TYR A 123 17.20 6.21 2.69
CA TYR A 123 17.18 4.75 2.56
C TYR A 123 18.52 4.11 2.94
N ASP A 124 19.62 4.54 2.32
CA ASP A 124 20.93 3.92 2.54
C ASP A 124 21.40 4.09 3.99
N LYS A 125 21.11 5.25 4.59
CA LYS A 125 21.37 5.50 6.01
C LYS A 125 20.55 4.55 6.87
N THR A 126 19.26 4.41 6.59
CA THR A 126 18.34 3.56 7.36
C THR A 126 18.75 2.09 7.29
N VAL A 127 19.07 1.57 6.09
CA VAL A 127 19.56 0.20 5.91
C VAL A 127 20.90 -0.02 6.62
N ARG A 128 21.82 0.94 6.54
CA ARG A 128 23.10 0.88 7.23
C ARG A 128 22.92 0.86 8.75
N ASP A 129 22.06 1.70 9.30
CA ASP A 129 21.81 1.77 10.74
C ASP A 129 21.10 0.51 11.24
N GLN A 130 20.18 -0.05 10.45
CA GLN A 130 19.55 -1.33 10.77
C GLN A 130 20.54 -2.50 10.77
N SER A 131 21.46 -2.56 9.79
CA SER A 131 22.47 -3.63 9.72
C SER A 131 23.51 -3.55 10.83
N ARG A 132 23.81 -2.33 11.33
CA ARG A 132 24.70 -2.09 12.47
C ARG A 132 24.09 -2.44 13.81
N ARG A 133 22.76 -2.57 13.91
CA ARG A 133 22.10 -2.90 15.16
C ARG A 133 22.64 -4.26 15.63
N PRO A 134 23.29 -4.34 16.81
CA PRO A 134 23.87 -5.58 17.28
C PRO A 134 22.75 -6.61 17.33
N LYS A 135 22.85 -7.65 16.49
CA LYS A 135 22.00 -8.83 16.61
C LYS A 135 22.16 -9.27 18.05
N LYS A 136 21.10 -9.22 18.86
CA LYS A 136 21.16 -9.63 20.27
C LYS A 136 21.80 -11.01 20.26
N ALA A 137 23.06 -11.08 20.67
CA ALA A 137 23.74 -12.36 20.76
C ALA A 137 22.86 -13.20 21.68
N ARG A 138 22.42 -14.37 21.20
CA ARG A 138 21.75 -15.34 22.07
C ARG A 138 22.66 -15.48 23.28
N LYS A 139 22.19 -15.01 24.45
CA LYS A 139 22.98 -15.09 25.69
C LYS A 139 23.38 -16.56 25.81
N LYS A 140 24.69 -16.84 25.78
CA LYS A 140 25.19 -18.20 25.97
C LYS A 140 24.60 -18.69 27.29
N ALA A 141 23.97 -19.86 27.29
CA ALA A 141 23.43 -20.44 28.52
C ALA A 141 24.58 -20.57 29.54
N THR A 142 24.39 -20.02 30.74
CA THR A 142 25.34 -20.20 31.83
C THR A 142 25.16 -21.61 32.36
N CYS A 143 26.09 -22.51 32.07
CA CYS A 143 26.02 -23.90 32.52
C CYS A 143 27.09 -24.19 33.57
N VAL A 144 26.72 -24.92 34.62
CA VAL A 144 27.60 -25.35 35.72
C VAL A 144 27.57 -26.88 35.77
N ASN A 145 28.73 -27.52 36.00
CA ASN A 145 28.81 -28.96 36.22
C ASN A 145 28.31 -29.28 37.63
N VAL A 146 27.36 -30.21 37.74
CA VAL A 146 26.75 -30.57 39.04
C VAL A 146 27.40 -31.84 39.60
N ASP A 147 27.75 -32.76 38.70
CA ASP A 147 28.35 -34.06 39.01
C ASP A 147 28.84 -34.70 37.71
N GLY A 148 30.16 -34.85 37.51
CA GLY A 148 30.84 -35.69 36.49
C GLY A 148 30.37 -35.63 35.03
N ASN A 149 29.12 -36.03 34.77
CA ASN A 149 28.45 -36.09 33.47
C ASN A 149 27.20 -35.20 33.31
N THR A 150 26.67 -34.53 34.36
CA THR A 150 25.46 -33.70 34.24
C THR A 150 25.76 -32.20 34.39
N LYS A 151 25.10 -31.40 33.55
CA LYS A 151 25.26 -29.93 33.51
C LYS A 151 23.93 -29.25 33.81
N ALA A 152 23.94 -28.30 34.74
CA ALA A 152 22.81 -27.40 34.98
C ALA A 152 23.01 -26.12 34.17
N CYS A 153 22.14 -25.85 33.19
CA CYS A 153 22.14 -24.65 32.37
C CYS A 153 21.03 -23.68 32.78
N LYS A 154 21.38 -22.41 33.00
CA LYS A 154 20.41 -21.34 33.30
C LYS A 154 19.56 -21.02 32.06
N SER A 155 18.23 -21.10 32.20
CA SER A 155 17.28 -20.80 31.13
C SER A 155 17.02 -19.30 31.02
N GLY A 156 17.80 -18.60 30.21
CA GLY A 156 17.54 -17.20 29.89
C GLY A 156 17.56 -16.25 31.10
N ASN A 157 16.52 -15.42 31.24
CA ASN A 157 16.44 -14.33 32.21
C ASN A 157 15.61 -14.67 33.47
N ASN A 158 15.02 -15.87 33.57
CA ASN A 158 14.36 -16.33 34.79
C ASN A 158 15.35 -17.16 35.64
N GLY A 159 15.02 -17.38 36.92
CA GLY A 159 15.88 -18.11 37.86
C GLY A 159 15.91 -19.62 37.65
N THR A 160 15.38 -20.13 36.55
CA THR A 160 15.19 -21.57 36.32
C THR A 160 16.45 -22.21 35.74
N TRP A 161 16.84 -23.34 36.32
CA TRP A 161 17.97 -24.17 35.88
C TRP A 161 17.44 -25.45 35.26
N ILE A 162 17.99 -25.84 34.11
CA ILE A 162 17.64 -27.05 33.35
C ILE A 162 18.84 -28.00 33.41
N LEU A 163 18.62 -29.25 33.83
CA LEU A 163 19.65 -30.29 33.83
C LEU A 163 19.69 -30.97 32.46
N ASN A 164 20.90 -31.09 31.90
CA ASN A 164 21.22 -31.82 30.68
C ASN A 164 22.31 -32.85 30.94
#